data_AF-A5KTC3-F1
#
_entry.id   AF-A5KTC3-F1
#
_cell.length_a   1.000
_cell.length_b   1.000
_cell.length_c   1.000
_cell.angle_alpha   90.00
_cell.angle_beta   90.00
_cell.angle_gamma   90.00
#
_symmetry.space_group_name_H-M   'P 1'
#
loop_
_entity.id
_entity.type
_entity.pdbx_description
1 polymer ?
#
loop_
_entity_poly.entity_id
_entity_poly.type
_entity_poly.pdbx_seq_one_letter_code
_entity_poly.pdbx_strand_id
1 'polypeptide(L)'
;WDDKRGQWVMIDVDGSLSLNEDFDPYDMTEDKFDFPAKAWLDVRSGKVESDYFYNAGGFRGAMVVAWSLFYDFHSLMNDENIYLHLPQLVRVPEFSKLSEAQFKEIDGLAELMLEPDANFDKLKKIYATKREWRLLSGGLL
;
A
#
# COMPACT_ATOMS: atom_id res chain seq x y z
N TRP A 1 16.41 -10.36 -2.64
CA TRP A 1 16.32 -11.58 -3.47
C TRP A 1 17.24 -12.62 -2.89
N ASP A 2 16.70 -13.80 -2.56
CA ASP A 2 17.48 -14.96 -2.15
C ASP A 2 17.69 -15.87 -3.37
N ASP A 3 18.91 -15.90 -3.91
CA ASP A 3 19.27 -16.70 -5.08
C ASP A 3 19.07 -18.21 -4.88
N LYS A 4 19.21 -18.70 -3.64
CA LYS A 4 19.07 -20.12 -3.34
C LYS A 4 17.61 -20.55 -3.35
N ARG A 5 16.72 -19.66 -2.87
CA ARG A 5 15.27 -19.90 -2.83
C ARG A 5 14.56 -19.42 -4.09
N GLY A 6 15.18 -18.54 -4.88
CA GLY A 6 14.60 -17.95 -6.08
C GLY A 6 13.38 -17.07 -5.77
N GLN A 7 13.43 -16.32 -4.67
CA GLN A 7 12.31 -15.46 -4.24
C GLN A 7 12.79 -14.18 -3.55
N TRP A 8 11.92 -13.17 -3.49
CA TRP A 8 12.12 -12.01 -2.63
C TRP A 8 11.86 -12.41 -1.17
N VAL A 9 12.68 -11.87 -0.26
CA VAL A 9 12.54 -12.09 1.18
C VAL A 9 12.02 -10.80 1.79
N MET A 10 10.94 -10.90 2.56
CA MET A 10 10.37 -9.76 3.28
C MET A 10 11.13 -9.55 4.59
N ILE A 11 11.56 -8.31 4.81
CA ILE A 11 12.35 -7.92 5.99
C ILE A 11 11.66 -6.74 6.67
N ASP A 12 11.46 -6.85 7.98
CA ASP A 12 11.09 -5.75 8.86
C ASP A 12 12.31 -5.32 9.67
N VAL A 13 13.01 -4.31 9.16
CA VAL A 13 14.24 -3.79 9.79
C VAL A 13 13.92 -3.13 11.14
N ASP A 14 12.79 -2.42 11.25
CA ASP A 14 12.40 -1.77 12.50
C ASP A 14 11.98 -2.80 13.55
N GLY A 15 11.24 -3.83 13.12
CA GLY A 15 10.88 -4.99 13.92
C GLY A 15 12.07 -5.81 14.41
N SER A 16 13.24 -5.71 13.77
CA SER A 16 14.47 -6.39 14.20
C SER A 16 15.01 -5.94 15.57
N LEU A 17 14.56 -4.77 16.05
CA LEU A 17 14.87 -4.26 17.38
C LEU A 17 13.83 -4.68 18.43
N SER A 18 12.74 -5.34 18.02
CA SER A 18 11.72 -5.85 18.94
C SER A 18 12.19 -7.15 19.58
N LEU A 19 11.77 -7.40 20.83
CA LEU A 19 12.01 -8.67 21.54
C LEU A 19 11.04 -9.78 21.09
N ASN A 20 10.49 -9.69 19.87
CA ASN A 20 9.48 -10.61 19.39
C ASN A 20 10.13 -11.91 18.92
N GLU A 21 9.79 -13.02 19.57
CA GLU A 21 10.26 -14.37 19.21
C GLU A 21 9.29 -15.11 18.26
N ASP A 22 8.13 -14.53 17.94
CA ASP A 22 7.06 -15.20 17.17
C ASP A 22 7.33 -15.25 15.66
N PHE A 23 8.28 -14.45 15.15
CA PHE A 23 8.70 -14.45 13.74
C PHE A 23 10.14 -13.96 13.56
N ASP A 24 10.77 -14.33 12.43
CA ASP A 24 12.08 -13.83 12.04
C ASP A 24 11.92 -12.50 11.26
N PRO A 25 12.39 -11.35 11.80
CA PRO A 25 12.27 -10.06 11.11
C PRO A 25 13.08 -9.99 9.81
N TYR A 26 13.98 -10.94 9.54
CA TYR A 26 14.76 -11.01 8.30
C TYR A 26 14.24 -12.06 7.31
N ASP A 27 13.18 -12.79 7.65
CA ASP A 27 12.52 -13.80 6.81
C ASP A 27 11.02 -13.86 7.16
N MET A 28 10.34 -12.72 7.04
CA MET A 28 8.95 -12.62 7.46
C MET A 28 8.03 -13.38 6.51
N THR A 29 7.08 -14.13 7.09
CA THR A 29 6.01 -14.78 6.34
C THR A 29 4.86 -13.82 6.07
N GLU A 30 4.12 -14.05 4.97
CA GLU A 30 3.06 -13.14 4.53
C GLU A 30 1.91 -12.98 5.54
N ASP A 31 1.69 -13.97 6.40
CA ASP A 31 0.65 -13.92 7.44
C ASP A 31 1.00 -13.02 8.64
N LYS A 32 2.23 -12.51 8.70
CA LYS A 32 2.72 -11.63 9.78
C LYS A 32 2.67 -10.15 9.42
N PHE A 33 2.35 -9.82 8.17
CA PHE A 33 2.31 -8.45 7.69
C PHE A 33 1.00 -8.13 6.96
N ASP A 34 0.40 -6.99 7.31
CA ASP A 34 -0.80 -6.51 6.63
C ASP A 34 -0.43 -5.76 5.35
N PHE A 35 -0.33 -6.50 4.23
CA PHE A 35 -0.07 -5.88 2.94
C PHE A 35 -1.21 -4.94 2.49
N PRO A 36 -0.92 -3.70 2.05
CA PRO A 36 -1.94 -2.71 1.76
C PRO A 36 -3.00 -3.13 0.73
N ALA A 37 -2.61 -3.86 -0.32
CA ALA A 37 -3.54 -4.39 -1.31
C ALA A 37 -4.57 -5.34 -0.67
N LYS A 38 -4.10 -6.27 0.16
CA LYS A 38 -4.96 -7.23 0.84
C LYS A 38 -5.79 -6.57 1.94
N ALA A 39 -5.17 -5.70 2.73
CA ALA A 39 -5.83 -4.93 3.78
C ALA A 39 -6.96 -4.06 3.21
N TRP A 40 -6.74 -3.41 2.06
CA TRP A 40 -7.76 -2.59 1.39
C TRP A 40 -8.97 -3.43 1.02
N LEU A 41 -8.76 -4.58 0.37
CA LEU A 41 -9.85 -5.49 -0.04
C LEU A 41 -10.58 -6.09 1.17
N ASP A 42 -9.87 -6.41 2.25
CA ASP A 42 -10.48 -6.92 3.48
C ASP A 42 -11.33 -5.86 4.20
N VAL A 43 -10.88 -4.61 4.21
CA VAL A 43 -11.67 -3.48 4.70
C VAL A 43 -12.91 -3.26 3.82
N ARG A 44 -12.72 -3.24 2.50
CA ARG A 44 -13.80 -2.98 1.53
C ARG A 44 -14.86 -4.07 1.47
N SER A 45 -14.48 -5.31 1.79
CA SER A 45 -15.41 -6.44 1.93
C SER A 45 -16.04 -6.55 3.33
N GLY A 46 -15.64 -5.72 4.29
CA GLY A 46 -16.11 -5.78 5.67
C GLY A 46 -15.54 -6.94 6.49
N LYS A 47 -14.50 -7.61 5.99
CA LYS A 47 -13.80 -8.68 6.71
C LYS A 47 -12.95 -8.12 7.86
N VAL A 48 -12.44 -6.90 7.70
CA VAL A 48 -11.65 -6.19 8.71
C VAL A 48 -12.23 -4.79 8.92
N GLU A 49 -12.40 -4.39 10.18
CA GLU A 49 -12.82 -3.04 10.53
C GLU A 49 -11.71 -2.04 10.21
N SER A 50 -12.06 -0.94 9.53
CA SER A 50 -11.04 -0.02 9.01
C SER A 50 -10.23 0.69 10.10
N ASP A 51 -10.81 0.87 11.29
CA ASP A 51 -10.17 1.52 12.46
C ASP A 51 -9.06 0.68 13.10
N TYR A 52 -8.90 -0.57 12.67
CA TYR A 52 -7.73 -1.39 12.98
C TYR A 52 -6.43 -0.74 12.47
N PHE A 53 -6.49 -0.05 11.32
CA PHE A 53 -5.34 0.58 10.70
C PHE A 53 -5.15 2.02 11.14
N TYR A 54 -3.92 2.38 11.49
CA TYR A 54 -3.53 3.71 11.93
C TYR A 54 -2.09 4.03 11.50
N ASN A 55 -1.76 5.31 11.39
CA ASN A 55 -0.38 5.74 11.12
C ASN A 55 0.21 6.54 12.29
N ALA A 56 1.51 6.78 12.24
CA ALA A 56 2.23 7.57 13.24
C ALA A 56 1.78 9.05 13.31
N GLY A 57 1.11 9.56 12.28
CA GLY A 57 0.52 10.90 12.26
C GLY A 57 -0.83 11.02 13.00
N GLY A 58 -1.34 9.93 13.60
CA GLY A 58 -2.59 9.92 14.34
C GLY A 58 -3.85 9.74 13.47
N PHE A 59 -3.70 9.45 12.18
CA PHE A 59 -4.82 9.12 11.30
C PHE A 59 -5.20 7.65 11.46
N ARG A 60 -6.48 7.35 11.25
CA ARG A 60 -7.06 6.00 11.32
C ARG A 60 -8.02 5.74 10.16
N GLY A 61 -8.32 4.47 9.92
CA GLY A 61 -9.35 4.07 8.97
C GLY A 61 -8.81 3.71 7.59
N ALA A 62 -9.73 3.41 6.68
CA ALA A 62 -9.44 2.93 5.32
C ALA A 62 -8.50 3.86 4.53
N MET A 63 -8.53 5.16 4.83
CA MET A 63 -7.65 6.15 4.20
C MET A 63 -6.17 5.84 4.39
N VAL A 64 -5.77 5.38 5.58
CA VAL A 64 -4.37 5.04 5.86
C VAL A 64 -3.93 3.85 5.00
N VAL A 65 -4.80 2.86 4.84
CA VAL A 65 -4.56 1.70 3.97
C VAL A 65 -4.44 2.14 2.51
N ALA A 66 -5.30 3.06 2.07
CA ALA A 66 -5.22 3.63 0.73
C ALA A 66 -3.89 4.35 0.50
N TRP A 67 -3.39 5.13 1.47
CA TRP A 67 -2.08 5.78 1.34
C TRP A 67 -0.98 4.76 1.10
N SER A 68 -0.91 3.71 1.93
CA SER A 68 0.09 2.65 1.79
C SER A 68 -0.04 1.90 0.46
N LEU A 69 -1.26 1.62 -0.01
CA LEU A 69 -1.50 0.98 -1.31
C LEU A 69 -0.93 1.82 -2.47
N PHE A 70 -1.16 3.13 -2.44
CA PHE A 70 -0.60 4.02 -3.45
C PHE A 70 0.93 4.14 -3.30
N TYR A 71 1.49 4.12 -2.09
CA TYR A 71 2.95 4.09 -1.92
C TYR A 71 3.59 2.83 -2.49
N ASP A 72 3.00 1.66 -2.28
CA ASP A 72 3.47 0.41 -2.89
C ASP A 72 3.38 0.49 -4.41
N PHE A 73 2.29 1.04 -4.94
CA PHE A 73 2.10 1.25 -6.37
C PHE A 73 3.16 2.19 -6.98
N HIS A 74 3.51 3.28 -6.29
CA HIS A 74 4.59 4.18 -6.68
C HIS A 74 5.96 3.49 -6.62
N SER A 75 6.26 2.78 -5.54
CA SER A 75 7.50 2.02 -5.35
C SER A 75 7.70 0.98 -6.46
N LEU A 76 6.64 0.25 -6.84
CA LEU A 76 6.65 -0.70 -7.95
C LEU A 76 7.02 -0.04 -9.29
N MET A 77 6.72 1.25 -9.47
CA MET A 77 7.04 2.03 -10.66
C MET A 77 8.40 2.74 -10.56
N ASN A 78 9.20 2.39 -9.54
CA ASN A 78 10.49 3.01 -9.25
C ASN A 78 10.37 4.53 -9.05
N ASP A 79 9.28 4.97 -8.42
CA ASP A 79 8.99 6.35 -8.03
C ASP A 79 9.03 6.45 -6.50
N GLU A 80 10.18 6.86 -5.97
CA GLU A 80 10.41 6.88 -4.53
C GLU A 80 9.77 8.10 -3.87
N ASN A 81 8.93 7.86 -2.86
CA ASN A 81 8.17 8.88 -2.17
C ASN A 81 8.87 9.27 -0.87
N ILE A 82 9.04 10.57 -0.65
CA ILE A 82 9.45 11.10 0.66
C ILE A 82 8.24 11.08 1.59
N TYR A 83 8.42 10.80 2.88
CA TYR A 83 7.35 10.69 3.90
C TYR A 83 6.32 11.83 3.93
N LEU A 84 6.65 13.02 3.39
CA LEU A 84 5.77 14.17 3.34
C LEU A 84 4.89 14.22 2.07
N HIS A 85 5.14 13.36 1.09
CA HIS A 85 4.38 13.25 -0.15
C HIS A 85 3.23 12.26 0.02
N LEU A 86 2.01 12.77 0.03
CA LEU A 86 0.77 11.98 0.09
C LEU A 86 0.14 11.86 -1.30
N PRO A 87 -0.45 10.70 -1.65
CA PRO A 87 -1.16 10.54 -2.91
C PRO A 87 -2.39 11.45 -2.95
N GLN A 88 -2.43 12.35 -3.91
CA GLN A 88 -3.39 13.46 -3.95
C GLN A 88 -4.84 12.98 -4.00
N LEU A 89 -5.10 11.84 -4.65
CA LEU A 89 -6.44 11.25 -4.78
C LEU A 89 -7.04 10.84 -3.43
N VAL A 90 -6.21 10.34 -2.51
CA VAL A 90 -6.66 9.71 -1.25
C VAL A 90 -6.24 10.51 -0.03
N ARG A 91 -5.67 11.71 -0.17
CA ARG A 91 -5.34 12.59 0.96
C ARG A 91 -6.59 13.19 1.61
N VAL A 92 -6.46 13.72 2.83
CA VAL A 92 -7.48 14.59 3.44
C VAL A 92 -7.49 15.96 2.75
N PRO A 93 -8.65 16.54 2.38
CA PRO A 93 -10.01 16.03 2.56
C PRO A 93 -10.58 15.32 1.31
N GLU A 94 -9.76 14.98 0.32
CA GLU A 94 -10.24 14.39 -0.94
C GLU A 94 -10.78 12.96 -0.76
N PHE A 95 -10.21 12.18 0.16
CA PHE A 95 -10.69 10.82 0.44
C PHE A 95 -12.18 10.76 0.78
N SER A 96 -12.69 11.69 1.59
CA SER A 96 -14.09 11.72 1.99
C SER A 96 -15.05 12.14 0.88
N LYS A 97 -14.51 12.62 -0.25
CA LYS A 97 -15.28 13.02 -1.44
C LYS A 97 -15.29 11.94 -2.53
N LEU A 98 -14.56 10.85 -2.34
CA LEU A 98 -14.53 9.75 -3.29
C LEU A 98 -15.92 9.12 -3.41
N SER A 99 -16.37 8.95 -4.65
CA SER A 99 -17.58 8.20 -4.96
C SER A 99 -17.32 6.70 -4.84
N GLU A 100 -18.40 5.92 -4.67
CA GLU A 100 -18.31 4.45 -4.72
C GLU A 100 -17.71 3.93 -6.04
N ALA A 101 -17.92 4.65 -7.15
CA ALA A 101 -17.28 4.30 -8.42
C ALA A 101 -15.75 4.44 -8.34
N GLN A 102 -15.25 5.52 -7.73
CA GLN A 102 -13.81 5.71 -7.52
C GLN A 102 -13.24 4.70 -6.52
N PHE A 103 -13.97 4.37 -5.45
CA PHE A 103 -13.56 3.29 -4.56
C PHE A 103 -13.41 1.97 -5.29
N LYS A 104 -14.34 1.62 -6.20
CA LYS A 104 -14.22 0.42 -7.03
C LYS A 104 -13.02 0.44 -7.97
N GLU A 105 -12.59 1.61 -8.43
CA GLU A 105 -11.34 1.68 -9.18
C GLU A 105 -10.13 1.37 -8.28
N ILE A 106 -10.12 1.86 -7.03
CA ILE A 106 -9.08 1.52 -6.05
C ILE A 106 -9.14 0.03 -5.68
N ASP A 107 -10.34 -0.56 -5.57
CA ASP A 107 -10.53 -2.00 -5.40
C ASP A 107 -9.83 -2.76 -6.56
N GLY A 108 -10.03 -2.32 -7.80
CA GLY A 108 -9.36 -2.90 -8.98
C GLY A 108 -7.84 -2.69 -9.00
N LEU A 109 -7.31 -1.59 -8.44
CA LEU A 109 -5.87 -1.43 -8.24
C LEU A 109 -5.36 -2.49 -7.26
N ALA A 110 -6.02 -2.61 -6.11
CA ALA A 110 -5.64 -3.53 -5.06
C ALA A 110 -5.66 -4.99 -5.56
N GLU A 111 -6.67 -5.38 -6.34
CA GLU A 111 -6.74 -6.70 -6.97
C GLU A 111 -5.53 -6.99 -7.86
N LEU A 112 -5.08 -6.02 -8.68
CA LEU A 112 -3.88 -6.18 -9.51
C LEU A 112 -2.60 -6.24 -8.67
N MET A 113 -2.55 -5.47 -7.58
CA MET A 113 -1.41 -5.38 -6.66
C MET A 113 -1.25 -6.61 -5.76
N LEU A 114 -2.23 -7.54 -5.70
CA LEU A 114 -2.06 -8.84 -5.04
C LEU A 114 -1.00 -9.69 -5.74
N GLU A 115 -0.89 -9.58 -7.07
CA GLU A 115 0.04 -10.34 -7.91
C GLU A 115 0.76 -9.38 -8.88
N PRO A 116 1.63 -8.50 -8.36
CA PRO A 116 2.16 -7.37 -9.14
C PRO A 116 3.04 -7.83 -10.30
N ASP A 117 3.79 -8.91 -10.15
CA ASP A 117 4.64 -9.47 -11.22
C ASP A 117 3.79 -9.94 -12.41
N ALA A 118 2.72 -10.70 -12.14
CA ALA A 118 1.81 -11.19 -13.17
C ALA A 118 0.98 -10.07 -13.83
N ASN A 119 0.76 -8.96 -13.11
CA ASN A 119 -0.05 -7.84 -13.55
C ASN A 119 0.76 -6.61 -13.96
N PHE A 120 2.09 -6.70 -14.00
CA PHE A 120 2.98 -5.55 -14.11
C PHE A 120 2.69 -4.66 -15.32
N ASP A 121 2.44 -5.24 -16.49
CA ASP A 121 2.11 -4.48 -17.70
C ASP A 121 0.80 -3.68 -17.57
N LYS A 122 -0.21 -4.24 -16.89
CA LYS A 122 -1.47 -3.54 -16.62
C LYS A 122 -1.25 -2.41 -15.62
N LEU A 123 -0.51 -2.67 -14.56
CA LEU A 123 -0.16 -1.69 -13.53
C LEU A 123 0.62 -0.52 -14.13
N LYS A 124 1.62 -0.81 -14.98
CA LYS A 124 2.36 0.21 -15.75
C LYS A 124 1.45 1.02 -16.66
N LYS A 125 0.51 0.37 -17.35
CA LYS A 125 -0.45 1.08 -18.21
C LYS A 125 -1.33 2.03 -17.38
N ILE A 126 -1.81 1.60 -16.22
CA ILE A 126 -2.57 2.45 -15.30
C ILE A 126 -1.72 3.66 -14.89
N TYR A 127 -0.50 3.42 -14.41
CA TYR A 127 0.41 4.47 -13.97
C TYR A 127 0.72 5.49 -15.09
N ALA A 128 0.89 5.03 -16.33
CA ALA A 128 1.17 5.88 -17.48
C ALA A 128 -0.04 6.70 -17.96
N THR A 129 -1.27 6.19 -17.76
CA THR A 129 -2.48 6.77 -18.37
C THR A 129 -3.37 7.52 -17.38
N LYS A 130 -3.41 7.11 -16.11
CA LYS A 130 -4.20 7.76 -15.06
C LYS A 130 -3.34 8.74 -14.28
N ARG A 131 -3.25 9.97 -14.78
CA ARG A 131 -2.39 11.01 -14.18
C ARG A 131 -2.70 11.21 -12.70
N GLU A 132 -3.97 11.24 -12.33
CA GLU A 132 -4.45 11.47 -10.97
C GLU A 132 -4.03 10.40 -9.96
N TRP A 133 -3.59 9.22 -10.43
CA TRP A 133 -3.12 8.11 -9.58
C TRP A 133 -1.64 8.23 -9.21
N ARG A 134 -0.90 9.10 -9.89
CA ARG A 134 0.52 9.35 -9.66
C ARG A 134 0.80 10.76 -9.13
N LEU A 135 -0.25 11.56 -8.92
CA LEU A 135 -0.08 12.89 -8.35
C LEU A 135 0.16 12.75 -6.84
N LEU A 136 1.32 13.23 -6.43
CA LEU A 136 1.68 13.38 -5.03
C LEU A 136 1.56 14.84 -4.62
N SER A 137 1.32 15.08 -3.34
CA SER A 137 1.20 16.42 -2.77
C SER A 137 1.63 16.44 -1.32
N GLY A 138 2.03 17.61 -0.82
CA GLY A 138 2.76 17.69 0.45
C GLY A 138 4.26 17.68 0.19
N GLY A 139 5.08 17.83 1.23
CA GLY A 139 6.50 18.19 1.09
C GLY A 139 6.62 19.62 0.57
N LEU A 140 7.15 20.52 1.39
CA LEU A 140 7.59 21.81 0.88
C LEU A 140 8.85 21.60 0.03
N LEU A 141 8.96 22.35 -1.05
CA LEU A 141 10.27 22.85 -1.49
C LEU A 141 10.92 23.63 -0.34
#